data_AF-A0A8S1B7J7-F1
#
_entry.id   AF-A0A8S1B7J7-F1
#
_cell.length_a   1.000
_cell.length_b   1.000
_cell.length_c   1.000
_cell.angle_alpha   90.00
_cell.angle_beta   90.00
_cell.angle_gamma   90.00
#
_symmetry.space_group_name_H-M   'P 1'
#
loop_
_entity.id
_entity.type
_entity.pdbx_description
1 polymer ?
#
loop_
_entity_poly.entity_id
_entity_poly.type
_entity_poly.pdbx_seq_one_letter_code
_entity_poly.pdbx_strand_id
1 'polypeptide(L)'
;METRFSSLEDRLVILENKNPTIASLEADLCDAQQHISTLQNENNIRDQFARMNDVEISGIPITNGENLFNILHSISAKVGLTLEDRDLDSIQRVRRLERREGAPGSTTLDSRVPAIVVKFSRRLVKDQLLSSVRARRGLTTADIGVAGPALNVYVGDHLTPGNKILLKKARKLKMDLHYAYLWVRDCKIFMRRSDKTPVIRIQSDSDLNKLNKSK
;
A
#
# COMPACT_ATOMS: atom_id res chain seq x y z
N MET A 1 57.83 11.32 31.48
CA MET A 1 56.99 12.17 30.61
C MET A 1 57.02 11.65 29.17
N GLU A 2 58.20 11.24 28.67
CA GLU A 2 58.43 10.67 27.34
C GLU A 2 57.61 9.40 27.01
N THR A 3 57.49 8.45 27.94
CA THR A 3 56.71 7.21 27.72
C THR A 3 55.22 7.47 27.46
N ARG A 4 54.68 8.54 28.05
CA ARG A 4 53.28 8.95 27.86
C ARG A 4 53.09 9.66 26.51
N PHE A 5 54.12 10.36 26.04
CA PHE A 5 54.12 11.04 24.74
C PHE A 5 54.24 10.04 23.58
N SER A 6 55.14 9.06 23.69
CA SER A 6 55.27 7.96 22.71
C SER A 6 53.97 7.15 22.60
N SER A 7 53.31 6.83 23.73
CA SER A 7 52.01 6.15 23.70
C SER A 7 50.89 6.96 23.02
N LEU A 8 50.97 8.30 23.05
CA LEU A 8 50.02 9.17 22.36
C LEU A 8 50.30 9.22 20.86
N GLU A 9 51.56 9.25 20.44
CA GLU A 9 51.97 9.16 19.03
C GLU A 9 51.51 7.85 18.39
N ASP A 10 51.73 6.71 19.07
CA ASP A 10 51.28 5.41 18.58
C ASP A 10 49.75 5.39 18.38
N ARG A 11 48.99 5.98 19.31
CA ARG A 11 47.53 6.10 19.19
C ARG A 11 47.11 7.02 18.05
N LEU A 12 47.88 8.07 17.78
CA LEU A 12 47.62 9.04 16.72
C LEU A 12 47.85 8.40 15.34
N VAL A 13 48.95 7.66 15.18
CA VAL A 13 49.22 6.86 13.97
C VAL A 13 48.14 5.80 13.74
N ILE A 14 47.69 5.11 14.80
CA ILE A 14 46.57 4.15 14.69
C ILE A 14 45.28 4.84 14.24
N LEU A 15 44.99 6.06 14.72
CA LEU A 15 43.81 6.82 14.33
C LEU A 15 43.90 7.29 12.87
N GLU A 16 45.05 7.81 12.44
CA GLU A 16 45.28 8.21 11.05
C GLU A 16 45.12 7.03 10.09
N ASN A 17 45.64 5.85 10.46
CA ASN A 17 45.50 4.63 9.67
C ASN A 17 44.07 4.07 9.64
N LYS A 18 43.25 4.35 10.66
CA LYS A 18 41.82 3.96 10.69
C LYS A 18 40.93 4.91 9.89
N ASN A 19 41.36 6.14 9.67
CA ASN A 19 40.62 7.15 8.93
C ASN A 19 40.24 6.72 7.49
N PRO A 20 41.14 6.15 6.66
CA PRO A 20 40.76 5.62 5.34
C PRO A 20 39.82 4.42 5.43
N THR A 21 39.95 3.58 6.46
CA THR A 21 39.02 2.47 6.69
C THR A 21 37.62 2.99 6.97
N ILE A 22 37.47 4.02 7.80
CA ILE A 22 36.18 4.65 8.10
C ILE A 22 35.56 5.21 6.82
N ALA A 23 36.32 5.94 6.00
CA ALA A 23 35.83 6.46 4.74
C ALA A 23 35.37 5.35 3.77
N SER A 24 36.11 4.23 3.70
CA SER A 24 35.68 3.07 2.89
C SER A 24 34.40 2.43 3.43
N LEU A 25 34.27 2.29 4.75
CA LEU A 25 33.09 1.72 5.38
C LEU A 25 31.86 2.60 5.20
N GLU A 26 32.02 3.92 5.23
CA GLU A 26 30.94 4.87 4.93
C GLU A 26 30.48 4.77 3.46
N ALA A 27 31.42 4.61 2.53
CA ALA A 27 31.10 4.37 1.11
C ALA A 27 30.36 3.04 0.92
N ASP A 28 30.88 1.95 1.49
CA ASP A 28 30.24 0.62 1.43
C ASP A 28 28.84 0.63 2.07
N LEU A 29 28.66 1.37 3.16
CA LEU A 29 27.37 1.50 3.83
C LEU A 29 26.37 2.28 2.97
N CYS A 30 26.83 3.35 2.29
CA CYS A 30 26.02 4.09 1.33
C CYS A 30 25.57 3.19 0.17
N ASP A 31 26.51 2.45 -0.42
CA ASP A 31 26.24 1.52 -1.52
C ASP A 31 25.29 0.41 -1.08
N ALA A 32 25.51 -0.19 0.09
CA ALA A 32 24.63 -1.22 0.65
C ALA A 32 23.21 -0.69 0.89
N GLN A 33 23.07 0.52 1.42
CA GLN A 33 21.76 1.17 1.62
C GLN A 33 21.04 1.41 0.29
N GLN A 34 21.77 1.83 -0.75
CA GLN A 34 21.21 2.02 -2.09
C GLN A 34 20.74 0.68 -2.70
N HIS A 35 21.53 -0.38 -2.55
CA HIS A 35 21.15 -1.73 -3.01
C HIS A 35 19.93 -2.26 -2.26
N ILE A 36 19.88 -2.11 -0.92
CA ILE A 36 18.72 -2.50 -0.11
C ILE A 36 17.46 -1.76 -0.58
N SER A 37 17.56 -0.45 -0.80
CA SER A 37 16.43 0.35 -1.29
C SER A 37 15.92 -0.12 -2.65
N THR A 38 16.85 -0.44 -3.56
CA THR A 38 16.54 -0.96 -4.90
C THR A 38 15.83 -2.31 -4.83
N LEU A 39 16.38 -3.26 -4.06
CA LEU A 39 15.81 -4.60 -3.88
C LEU A 39 14.44 -4.54 -3.20
N GLN A 40 14.27 -3.68 -2.19
CA GLN A 40 12.97 -3.47 -1.55
C GLN A 40 11.92 -2.95 -2.54
N ASN A 41 12.31 -2.02 -3.42
CA ASN A 41 11.41 -1.50 -4.46
C ASN A 41 11.05 -2.57 -5.49
N GLU A 42 12.02 -3.33 -5.98
CA GLU A 42 11.77 -4.45 -6.91
C GLU A 42 10.87 -5.52 -6.29
N ASN A 43 11.08 -5.85 -5.02
CA ASN A 43 10.25 -6.82 -4.32
C ASN A 43 8.82 -6.29 -4.17
N ASN A 44 8.64 -5.01 -3.81
CA ASN A 44 7.32 -4.40 -3.77
C ASN A 44 6.63 -4.38 -5.15
N ILE A 45 7.37 -4.14 -6.24
CA ILE A 45 6.83 -4.21 -7.60
C ILE A 45 6.36 -5.64 -7.92
N ARG A 46 7.16 -6.65 -7.58
CA ARG A 46 6.83 -8.07 -7.77
C ARG A 46 5.62 -8.49 -6.96
N ASP A 47 5.58 -8.14 -5.67
CA ASP A 47 4.46 -8.40 -4.78
C ASP A 47 3.17 -7.72 -5.28
N GLN A 48 3.30 -6.51 -5.82
CA GLN A 48 2.16 -5.80 -6.39
C GLN A 48 1.68 -6.45 -7.70
N PHE A 49 2.61 -6.96 -8.51
CA PHE A 49 2.28 -7.69 -9.73
C PHE A 49 1.52 -8.99 -9.43
N ALA A 50 1.93 -9.72 -8.39
CA ALA A 50 1.24 -10.94 -7.95
C ALA A 50 -0.24 -10.68 -7.56
N ARG A 51 -0.58 -9.45 -7.15
CA ARG A 51 -1.94 -9.02 -6.77
C ARG A 51 -2.73 -8.38 -7.93
N MET A 52 -2.23 -8.41 -9.17
CA MET A 52 -2.89 -7.75 -10.31
C MET A 52 -4.32 -8.26 -10.59
N ASN A 53 -4.59 -9.51 -10.22
CA ASN A 53 -5.88 -10.17 -10.38
C ASN A 53 -6.73 -10.13 -9.09
N ASP A 54 -6.26 -9.45 -8.05
CA ASP A 54 -6.91 -9.42 -6.75
C ASP A 54 -7.76 -8.15 -6.58
N VAL A 55 -8.90 -8.31 -5.92
CA VAL A 55 -9.75 -7.22 -5.43
C VAL A 55 -9.81 -7.29 -3.91
N GLU A 56 -9.71 -6.13 -3.28
CA GLU A 56 -9.93 -5.96 -1.86
C GLU A 56 -11.30 -5.33 -1.61
N ILE A 57 -12.09 -5.98 -0.77
CA ILE A 57 -13.41 -5.53 -0.32
C ILE A 57 -13.31 -5.22 1.17
N SER A 58 -13.65 -4.00 1.56
CA SER A 58 -13.59 -3.55 2.96
C SER A 58 -14.88 -2.86 3.38
N GLY A 59 -15.11 -2.79 4.70
CA GLY A 59 -16.33 -2.20 5.27
C GLY A 59 -17.47 -3.19 5.51
N ILE A 60 -17.20 -4.50 5.39
CA ILE A 60 -18.19 -5.57 5.64
C ILE A 60 -17.92 -6.20 7.01
N PRO A 61 -18.81 -5.99 8.01
CA PRO A 61 -18.77 -6.65 9.33
C PRO A 61 -18.58 -8.17 9.24
N ILE A 62 -17.95 -8.78 10.23
CA ILE A 62 -17.93 -10.25 10.35
C ILE A 62 -19.29 -10.68 10.90
N THR A 63 -19.89 -11.68 10.26
CA THR A 63 -21.12 -12.30 10.74
C THR A 63 -20.89 -13.80 10.95
N ASN A 64 -21.57 -14.39 11.92
CA ASN A 64 -21.47 -15.83 12.18
C ASN A 64 -22.07 -16.59 10.98
N GLY A 65 -21.32 -17.56 10.45
CA GLY A 65 -21.75 -18.34 9.28
C GLY A 65 -21.74 -17.55 7.97
N GLU A 66 -20.91 -16.50 7.87
CA GLU A 66 -20.81 -15.73 6.64
C GLU A 66 -20.36 -16.58 5.44
N ASN A 67 -21.00 -16.37 4.29
CA ASN A 67 -20.58 -16.94 3.02
C ASN A 67 -20.02 -15.82 2.14
N LEU A 68 -18.70 -15.84 1.93
CA LEU A 68 -18.00 -14.81 1.17
C LEU A 68 -18.39 -14.80 -0.31
N PHE A 69 -18.70 -15.96 -0.89
CA PHE A 69 -19.20 -16.05 -2.27
C PHE A 69 -20.54 -15.35 -2.40
N ASN A 70 -21.47 -15.57 -1.47
CA ASN A 70 -22.77 -14.89 -1.47
C ASN A 70 -22.60 -13.36 -1.36
N ILE A 71 -21.69 -12.90 -0.51
CA ILE A 71 -21.37 -11.48 -0.39
C ILE A 71 -20.87 -10.92 -1.72
N LEU A 72 -19.94 -11.61 -2.39
CA LEU A 72 -19.41 -11.21 -3.68
C LEU A 72 -20.48 -11.23 -4.78
N HIS A 73 -21.33 -12.25 -4.82
CA HIS A 73 -22.44 -12.34 -5.76
C HIS A 73 -23.43 -11.20 -5.54
N SER A 74 -23.80 -10.89 -4.30
CA SER A 74 -24.64 -9.73 -3.95
C SER A 74 -24.02 -8.43 -4.45
N ILE A 75 -22.72 -8.21 -4.25
CA ILE A 75 -22.01 -7.03 -4.78
C ILE A 75 -22.11 -7.00 -6.31
N SER A 76 -21.82 -8.11 -6.99
CA SER A 76 -21.86 -8.20 -8.45
C SER A 76 -23.24 -7.92 -9.03
N ALA A 77 -24.29 -8.53 -8.45
CA ALA A 77 -25.67 -8.33 -8.86
C ALA A 77 -26.10 -6.87 -8.68
N LYS A 78 -25.68 -6.21 -7.59
CA LYS A 78 -25.97 -4.80 -7.35
C LYS A 78 -25.27 -3.83 -8.31
N VAL A 79 -24.23 -4.27 -8.99
CA VAL A 79 -23.56 -3.49 -10.06
C VAL A 79 -23.93 -3.97 -11.46
N GLY A 80 -24.89 -4.89 -11.59
CA GLY A 80 -25.36 -5.41 -12.88
C GLY A 80 -24.40 -6.39 -13.56
N LEU A 81 -23.56 -7.09 -12.78
CA LEU A 81 -22.67 -8.13 -13.26
C LEU A 81 -23.09 -9.50 -12.73
N THR A 82 -22.99 -10.50 -13.60
CA THR A 82 -23.15 -11.90 -13.23
C THR A 82 -21.76 -12.53 -13.17
N LEU A 83 -21.33 -12.89 -11.96
CA LEU A 83 -20.11 -13.66 -11.76
C LEU A 83 -20.45 -15.15 -11.70
N GLU A 84 -19.58 -15.97 -12.26
CA GLU A 84 -19.65 -17.43 -12.15
C GLU A 84 -18.48 -17.97 -11.34
N ASP A 85 -18.62 -19.17 -10.77
CA ASP A 85 -17.59 -19.78 -9.92
C ASP A 85 -16.23 -19.90 -10.63
N ARG A 86 -16.24 -20.16 -11.95
CA ARG A 86 -15.02 -20.25 -12.78
C ARG A 86 -14.25 -18.93 -12.92
N ASP A 87 -14.89 -17.80 -12.62
CA ASP A 87 -14.24 -16.49 -12.68
C ASP A 87 -13.33 -16.24 -11.48
N LEU A 88 -13.45 -17.06 -10.44
CA LEU A 88 -12.78 -16.89 -9.16
C LEU A 88 -11.76 -18.02 -8.96
N ASP A 89 -10.59 -17.65 -8.47
CA ASP A 89 -9.53 -18.57 -8.05
C ASP A 89 -9.60 -18.82 -6.55
N SER A 90 -9.77 -17.76 -5.75
CA SER A 90 -9.93 -17.87 -4.29
C SER A 90 -10.60 -16.65 -3.67
N ILE A 91 -11.25 -16.85 -2.52
CA ILE A 91 -11.84 -15.79 -1.72
C ILE A 91 -11.58 -16.06 -0.24
N GLN A 92 -11.09 -15.06 0.48
CA GLN A 92 -10.76 -15.20 1.89
C GLN A 92 -10.76 -13.86 2.62
N ARG A 93 -11.00 -13.88 3.93
CA ARG A 93 -10.68 -12.72 4.77
C ARG A 93 -9.18 -12.67 5.05
N VAL A 94 -8.61 -11.50 4.91
CA VAL A 94 -7.19 -11.26 5.22
C VAL A 94 -7.10 -10.54 6.55
N ARG A 95 -6.47 -11.21 7.53
CA ARG A 95 -6.14 -10.58 8.81
C ARG A 95 -5.24 -9.38 8.55
N ARG A 96 -5.52 -8.24 9.20
CA ARG A 96 -4.55 -7.14 9.22
C ARG A 96 -3.33 -7.62 9.99
N LEU A 97 -2.14 -7.42 9.41
CA LEU A 97 -0.92 -7.47 10.18
C LEU A 97 -1.02 -6.37 11.25
N GLU A 98 -1.03 -6.77 12.52
CA GLU A 98 -1.09 -5.82 13.63
C GLU A 98 0.10 -4.87 13.56
N ARG A 99 -0.10 -3.61 13.93
CA ARG A 99 1.05 -2.74 14.22
C ARG A 99 1.74 -3.37 15.43
N ARG A 100 3.02 -3.71 15.30
CA ARG A 100 3.86 -4.20 16.41
C ARG A 100 3.54 -3.39 17.67
N GLU A 101 3.21 -4.09 18.74
CA GLU A 101 3.02 -3.56 20.08
C GLU A 101 4.23 -2.69 20.44
N GLY A 102 4.01 -1.42 20.82
CA GLY A 102 5.09 -0.52 21.19
C GLY A 102 4.93 0.96 20.79
N ALA A 103 3.86 1.35 20.10
CA ALA A 103 3.54 2.78 19.95
C ALA A 103 2.77 3.27 21.20
N PRO A 104 3.36 4.15 22.04
CA PRO A 104 2.68 4.68 23.21
C PRO A 104 1.51 5.56 22.74
N GLY A 105 0.28 5.13 23.05
CA GLY A 105 -0.96 5.85 22.70
C GLY A 105 -2.05 5.02 22.00
N SER A 106 -1.84 3.73 21.72
CA SER A 106 -2.87 2.87 21.12
C SER A 106 -3.59 2.00 22.16
N THR A 107 -4.28 2.60 23.12
CA THR A 107 -5.15 1.91 24.10
C THR A 107 -6.55 1.57 23.56
N THR A 108 -6.69 1.42 22.25
CA THR A 108 -7.84 0.74 21.65
C THR A 108 -7.29 -0.27 20.64
N LEU A 109 -7.75 -1.52 20.71
CA LEU A 109 -7.80 -2.36 19.52
C LEU A 109 -8.45 -1.48 18.44
N ASP A 110 -7.70 -1.06 17.44
CA ASP A 110 -8.26 -0.49 16.21
C ASP A 110 -9.10 -1.62 15.57
N SER A 111 -10.35 -1.76 16.04
CA SER A 111 -11.36 -2.78 15.69
C SER A 111 -11.87 -2.57 14.26
N ARG A 112 -10.94 -2.54 13.30
CA ARG A 112 -11.24 -2.41 11.89
C ARG A 112 -11.44 -3.79 11.33
N VAL A 113 -12.66 -4.04 10.87
CA VAL A 113 -13.08 -5.31 10.31
C VAL A 113 -12.08 -5.79 9.22
N PRO A 114 -11.63 -7.06 9.27
CA PRO A 114 -10.76 -7.63 8.24
C PRO A 114 -11.36 -7.51 6.84
N ALA A 115 -10.54 -7.15 5.86
CA ALA A 115 -10.99 -7.07 4.47
C ALA A 115 -11.14 -8.47 3.87
N ILE A 116 -12.00 -8.59 2.86
CA ILE A 116 -12.10 -9.78 2.02
C ILE A 116 -11.22 -9.53 0.79
N VAL A 117 -10.38 -10.50 0.45
CA VAL A 117 -9.62 -10.51 -0.80
C VAL A 117 -10.18 -11.58 -1.71
N VAL A 118 -10.44 -11.19 -2.95
CA VAL A 118 -10.94 -12.05 -4.02
C VAL A 118 -9.91 -12.09 -5.12
N LYS A 119 -9.43 -13.28 -5.48
CA LYS A 119 -8.54 -13.47 -6.61
C LYS A 119 -9.34 -13.98 -7.80
N PHE A 120 -9.24 -13.27 -8.91
CA PHE A 120 -9.93 -13.61 -10.15
C PHE A 120 -9.04 -14.47 -11.05
N SER A 121 -9.64 -15.43 -11.75
CA SER A 121 -8.98 -16.21 -12.79
C SER A 121 -8.60 -15.35 -13.99
N ARG A 122 -9.44 -14.35 -14.29
CA ARG A 122 -9.29 -13.47 -15.46
C ARG A 122 -9.33 -12.00 -15.05
N ARG A 123 -8.29 -11.26 -15.43
CA ARG A 123 -8.19 -9.82 -15.17
C ARG A 123 -9.33 -9.00 -15.78
N LEU A 124 -9.83 -9.41 -16.94
CA LEU A 124 -10.94 -8.73 -17.62
C LEU A 124 -12.21 -8.67 -16.74
N VAL A 125 -12.54 -9.77 -16.07
CA VAL A 125 -13.71 -9.84 -15.17
C VAL A 125 -13.49 -8.97 -13.93
N LYS A 126 -12.27 -9.00 -13.37
CA LYS A 126 -11.86 -8.12 -12.27
C LYS A 126 -12.02 -6.63 -12.64
N ASP A 127 -11.54 -6.23 -13.82
CA ASP A 127 -11.60 -4.85 -14.31
C ASP A 127 -13.06 -4.42 -14.61
N GLN A 128 -13.90 -5.33 -15.10
CA GLN A 128 -15.34 -5.12 -15.26
C GLN A 128 -16.02 -4.88 -13.92
N LEU A 129 -15.72 -5.67 -12.89
CA LEU A 129 -16.24 -5.45 -11.54
C LEU A 129 -15.84 -4.07 -10.99
N LEU A 130 -14.55 -3.73 -11.04
CA LEU A 130 -14.04 -2.45 -10.52
C LEU A 130 -14.60 -1.24 -11.29
N SER A 131 -14.77 -1.34 -12.62
CA SER A 131 -15.41 -0.28 -13.40
C SER A 131 -16.89 -0.11 -13.06
N SER A 132 -17.63 -1.21 -12.92
CA SER A 132 -19.07 -1.20 -12.57
C SER A 132 -19.32 -0.65 -11.17
N VAL A 133 -18.50 -1.03 -10.19
CA VAL A 133 -18.57 -0.45 -8.82
C VAL A 133 -18.30 1.06 -8.85
N ARG A 134 -17.30 1.52 -9.61
CA ARG A 134 -17.00 2.96 -9.75
C ARG A 134 -18.16 3.71 -10.41
N ALA A 135 -18.79 3.13 -11.42
CA ALA A 135 -19.94 3.71 -12.11
C ALA A 135 -21.17 3.87 -11.20
N ARG A 136 -21.41 2.91 -10.29
CA ARG A 136 -22.52 2.94 -9.31
C ARG A 136 -22.42 4.09 -8.29
N ARG A 137 -21.21 4.59 -8.01
CA ARG A 137 -20.94 5.67 -7.02
C ARG A 137 -21.40 5.35 -5.59
N GLY A 138 -20.95 4.22 -5.07
CA GLY A 138 -21.14 3.84 -3.67
C GLY A 138 -21.81 2.49 -3.51
N LEU A 139 -21.49 1.81 -2.41
CA LEU A 139 -22.07 0.55 -1.96
C LEU A 139 -22.19 0.59 -0.45
N THR A 140 -23.24 -0.01 0.08
CA THR A 140 -23.48 -0.13 1.52
C THR A 140 -23.73 -1.57 1.92
N THR A 141 -23.59 -1.88 3.20
CA THR A 141 -23.94 -3.20 3.76
C THR A 141 -25.41 -3.56 3.53
N ALA A 142 -26.31 -2.57 3.53
CA ALA A 142 -27.72 -2.75 3.21
C ALA A 142 -27.93 -3.21 1.76
N ASP A 143 -27.12 -2.73 0.81
CA ASP A 143 -27.20 -3.16 -0.59
C ASP A 143 -26.90 -4.66 -0.76
N ILE A 144 -26.08 -5.23 0.12
CA ILE A 144 -25.62 -6.62 0.01
C ILE A 144 -26.32 -7.56 1.01
N GLY A 145 -27.38 -7.08 1.66
CA GLY A 145 -28.20 -7.88 2.57
C GLY A 145 -27.53 -8.17 3.92
N VAL A 146 -26.51 -7.40 4.31
CA VAL A 146 -25.88 -7.53 5.63
C VAL A 146 -26.72 -6.77 6.65
N ALA A 147 -27.18 -7.47 7.69
CA ALA A 147 -28.01 -6.88 8.74
C ALA A 147 -27.26 -5.83 9.57
N GLY A 148 -28.00 -4.86 10.10
CA GLY A 148 -27.50 -3.79 10.95
C GLY A 148 -27.45 -2.43 10.25
N PRO A 149 -26.76 -1.44 10.84
CA PRO A 149 -26.62 -0.11 10.26
C PRO A 149 -25.96 -0.16 8.88
N ALA A 150 -26.41 0.70 7.97
CA ALA A 150 -25.81 0.83 6.65
C ALA A 150 -24.39 1.43 6.77
N LEU A 151 -23.38 0.62 6.44
CA LEU A 151 -21.97 1.00 6.43
C LEU A 151 -21.45 0.99 4.99
N ASN A 152 -20.53 1.90 4.68
CA ASN A 152 -19.94 1.98 3.35
C ASN A 152 -19.07 0.75 3.06
N VAL A 153 -19.32 0.13 1.91
CA VAL A 153 -18.52 -0.95 1.34
C VAL A 153 -17.62 -0.38 0.26
N TYR A 154 -16.32 -0.65 0.37
CA TYR A 154 -15.32 -0.20 -0.60
C TYR A 154 -14.75 -1.40 -1.32
N VAL A 155 -14.76 -1.34 -2.65
CA VAL A 155 -14.17 -2.35 -3.54
C VAL A 155 -13.07 -1.68 -4.35
N GLY A 156 -11.86 -2.23 -4.34
CA GLY A 156 -10.72 -1.65 -5.04
C GLY A 156 -9.63 -2.67 -5.37
N ASP A 157 -8.60 -2.23 -6.09
CA ASP A 157 -7.40 -3.04 -6.32
C ASP A 157 -6.73 -3.42 -4.99
N HIS A 158 -6.23 -4.65 -4.90
CA HIS A 158 -5.50 -5.13 -3.73
C HIS A 158 -4.04 -4.61 -3.72
N LEU A 159 -3.81 -3.51 -3.01
CA LEU A 159 -2.47 -2.92 -2.90
C LEU A 159 -1.60 -3.63 -1.86
N THR A 160 -0.28 -3.64 -2.08
CA THR A 160 0.70 -4.04 -1.06
C THR A 160 0.63 -3.10 0.14
N PRO A 161 1.07 -3.53 1.34
CA PRO A 161 1.13 -2.65 2.51
C PRO A 161 1.91 -1.35 2.25
N GLY A 162 3.04 -1.44 1.55
CA GLY A 162 3.83 -0.28 1.12
C GLY A 162 3.03 0.67 0.23
N ASN A 163 2.33 0.15 -0.77
CA ASN A 163 1.51 0.96 -1.67
C ASN A 163 0.26 1.55 -0.98
N LYS A 164 -0.32 0.87 0.03
CA LYS A 164 -1.38 1.46 0.87
C LYS A 164 -0.87 2.65 1.67
N ILE A 165 0.34 2.56 2.23
CA ILE A 165 1.00 3.68 2.92
C ILE A 165 1.27 4.82 1.93
N LEU A 166 1.81 4.49 0.76
CA LEU A 166 2.08 5.47 -0.30
C LEU A 166 0.80 6.18 -0.76
N LEU A 167 -0.30 5.45 -0.94
CA LEU A 167 -1.60 6.03 -1.27
C LEU A 167 -2.13 6.96 -0.18
N LYS A 168 -1.93 6.61 1.10
CA LYS A 168 -2.28 7.49 2.23
C LYS A 168 -1.47 8.78 2.20
N LYS A 169 -0.15 8.70 1.94
CA LYS A 169 0.73 9.88 1.79
C LYS A 169 0.30 10.73 0.59
N ALA A 170 0.01 10.11 -0.55
CA ALA A 170 -0.48 10.77 -1.75
C ALA A 170 -1.82 11.50 -1.53
N ARG A 171 -2.75 10.91 -0.76
CA ARG A 171 -4.01 11.59 -0.37
C ARG A 171 -3.75 12.85 0.44
N LYS A 172 -2.82 12.80 1.41
CA LYS A 172 -2.44 13.96 2.20
C LYS A 172 -1.85 15.05 1.29
N LEU A 173 -0.87 14.70 0.46
CA LEU A 173 -0.25 15.61 -0.49
C LEU A 173 -1.27 16.25 -1.45
N LYS A 174 -2.23 15.45 -1.94
CA LYS A 174 -3.31 15.95 -2.80
C LYS A 174 -4.08 17.08 -2.13
N MET A 175 -4.38 16.97 -0.83
CA MET A 175 -5.05 18.02 -0.07
C MET A 175 -4.15 19.23 0.13
N ASP A 176 -2.90 19.00 0.57
CA ASP A 176 -1.93 20.05 0.89
C ASP A 176 -1.53 20.90 -0.34
N LEU A 177 -1.53 20.30 -1.53
CA LEU A 177 -1.15 20.94 -2.81
C LEU A 177 -2.34 21.15 -3.77
N HIS A 178 -3.57 20.93 -3.31
CA HIS A 178 -4.80 21.10 -4.08
C HIS A 178 -4.83 20.38 -5.44
N TYR A 179 -4.33 19.15 -5.50
CA TYR A 179 -4.50 18.31 -6.69
C TYR A 179 -5.97 17.90 -6.83
N ALA A 180 -6.53 18.03 -8.03
CA ALA A 180 -7.92 17.67 -8.29
C ALA A 180 -8.17 16.16 -8.19
N TYR A 181 -7.28 15.32 -8.73
CA TYR A 181 -7.53 13.89 -8.91
C TYR A 181 -6.45 13.01 -8.27
N LEU A 182 -6.89 11.90 -7.67
CA LEU A 182 -6.06 10.80 -7.19
C LEU A 182 -6.87 9.50 -7.36
N TRP A 183 -6.31 8.50 -8.03
CA TRP A 183 -6.98 7.23 -8.23
C TRP A 183 -5.98 6.07 -8.29
N VAL A 184 -6.53 4.87 -8.18
CA VAL A 184 -5.81 3.62 -8.38
C VAL A 184 -6.38 2.93 -9.61
N ARG A 185 -5.50 2.41 -10.45
CA ARG A 185 -5.86 1.56 -11.59
C ARG A 185 -4.72 0.59 -11.82
N ASP A 186 -5.03 -0.68 -12.05
CA ASP A 186 -4.03 -1.71 -12.32
C ASP A 186 -2.99 -1.80 -11.20
N CYS A 187 -3.46 -1.66 -9.96
CA CYS A 187 -2.61 -1.59 -8.76
C CYS A 187 -1.56 -0.47 -8.76
N LYS A 188 -1.70 0.53 -9.64
CA LYS A 188 -0.81 1.71 -9.74
C LYS A 188 -1.55 2.95 -9.25
N ILE A 189 -0.82 3.81 -8.55
CA ILE A 189 -1.34 5.07 -8.00
C ILE A 189 -1.07 6.19 -8.99
N PHE A 190 -2.10 6.96 -9.31
CA PHE A 190 -2.03 8.09 -10.24
C PHE A 190 -2.61 9.34 -9.61
N MET A 191 -2.01 10.49 -9.93
CA MET A 191 -2.43 11.79 -9.45
C MET A 191 -2.37 12.82 -10.57
N ARG A 192 -3.29 13.79 -10.57
CA ARG A 192 -3.38 14.84 -11.59
C ARG A 192 -3.83 16.16 -10.98
N ARG A 193 -3.15 17.26 -11.31
CA ARG A 193 -3.39 18.56 -10.68
C ARG A 193 -4.70 19.18 -11.17
N SER A 194 -4.92 19.20 -12.47
CA SER A 194 -6.15 19.66 -13.13
C SER A 194 -6.33 18.98 -14.49
N ASP A 195 -7.49 19.18 -15.13
CA ASP A 195 -7.82 18.62 -16.45
C ASP A 195 -6.87 19.02 -17.59
N LYS A 196 -6.06 20.05 -17.39
CA LYS A 196 -5.09 20.54 -18.38
C LYS A 196 -3.67 20.00 -18.16
N THR A 197 -3.41 19.37 -17.02
CA THR A 197 -2.08 18.86 -16.64
C THR A 197 -1.89 17.40 -17.00
N PRO A 198 -0.66 16.91 -17.23
CA PRO A 198 -0.41 15.49 -17.42
C PRO A 198 -0.71 14.68 -16.16
N VAL A 199 -1.00 13.39 -16.35
CA VAL A 199 -1.18 12.43 -15.26
C VAL A 199 0.19 11.99 -14.75
N ILE A 200 0.37 11.95 -13.44
CA ILE A 200 1.60 11.55 -12.79
C ILE A 200 1.38 10.20 -12.09
N ARG A 201 2.26 9.23 -12.36
CA ARG A 201 2.28 7.96 -11.65
C ARG A 201 3.13 8.11 -10.39
N ILE A 202 2.61 7.68 -9.25
CA ILE A 202 3.32 7.69 -7.97
C ILE A 202 3.77 6.25 -7.70
N GLN A 203 5.08 6.00 -7.71
CA GLN A 203 5.67 4.68 -7.47
C GLN A 203 6.46 4.63 -6.16
N SER A 204 6.93 5.77 -5.68
CA SER A 204 7.79 5.87 -4.52
C SER A 204 7.55 7.15 -3.71
N ASP A 205 8.11 7.18 -2.49
CA ASP A 205 8.19 8.40 -1.69
C ASP A 205 9.01 9.51 -2.39
N SER A 206 10.00 9.13 -3.22
CA SER A 206 10.78 10.09 -3.99
C SER A 206 9.92 10.87 -5.00
N ASP A 207 8.90 10.23 -5.57
CA ASP A 207 7.97 10.89 -6.49
C ASP A 207 7.14 11.93 -5.75
N LEU A 208 6.65 11.60 -4.54
CA LEU A 208 5.93 12.56 -3.69
C LEU A 208 6.80 13.76 -3.31
N ASN A 209 8.07 13.52 -3.00
CA ASN A 209 9.01 14.58 -2.63
C ASN A 209 9.27 15.56 -3.78
N LYS A 210 9.39 15.05 -5.03
CA LYS A 210 9.54 15.90 -6.22
C LYS A 210 8.34 16.83 -6.41
N LEU A 211 7.12 16.33 -6.16
CA LEU A 211 5.89 17.13 -6.27
C LEU A 211 5.78 18.19 -5.17
N ASN A 212 6.31 17.92 -3.98
CA ASN A 212 6.32 18.88 -2.87
C ASN A 212 7.33 20.02 -3.10
N LYS A 213 8.46 19.74 -3.77
CA LYS A 213 9.50 20.73 -4.10
C LYS A 213 9.12 21.65 -5.26
N SER A 214 8.12 21.29 -6.06
CA SER A 214 7.60 22.09 -7.18
C SER A 214 6.58 23.17 -6.72
N LYS A 215 6.59 23.53 -5.43
CA LYS A 215 5.80 24.65 -4.89
C LYS A 215 6.27 25.99 -5.44
#